data_AF-A0A6G3C2D1-F1
#
_entry.id   AF-A0A6G3C2D1-F1
#
_cell.length_a   1.000
_cell.length_b   1.000
_cell.length_c   1.000
_cell.angle_alpha   90.00
_cell.angle_beta   90.00
_cell.angle_gamma   90.00
#
_symmetry.space_group_name_H-M   'P 1'
#
loop_
_entity.id
_entity.type
_entity.pdbx_description
1 polymer ?
#
loop_
_entity_poly.entity_id
_entity_poly.type
_entity_poly.pdbx_seq_one_letter_code
_entity_poly.pdbx_strand_id
1 'polypeptide(L)'
;ADIWAFGVLAHRVLTDAFPLPGATPTARRDAAAAYARGVDQLRLSPELPDDWREIVGACLTRTHQQRIGGAALLRRVTAAAGQGRRAFRL
;
A
#
# COMPACT_ATOMS: atom_id res chain seq x y z
N ALA A 1 8.22 10.04 4.45
CA ALA A 1 8.62 8.62 4.30
C ALA A 1 7.55 7.67 4.86
N ASP A 2 6.84 8.06 5.92
CA ASP A 2 5.95 7.18 6.69
C ASP A 2 4.72 6.69 5.91
N ILE A 3 4.15 7.53 5.06
CA ILE A 3 3.02 7.16 4.19
C ILE A 3 3.38 6.00 3.26
N TRP A 4 4.62 5.96 2.78
CA TRP A 4 5.11 4.84 1.98
C TRP A 4 5.21 3.56 2.81
N ALA A 5 5.83 3.65 3.99
CA ALA A 5 5.97 2.52 4.90
C ALA A 5 4.60 1.96 5.31
N PHE A 6 3.63 2.83 5.58
CA PHE A 6 2.24 2.46 5.83
C PHE A 6 1.65 1.66 4.67
N GLY A 7 1.80 2.12 3.42
CA GLY A 7 1.30 1.39 2.24
C GLY A 7 1.90 -0.01 2.10
N VAL A 8 3.20 -0.16 2.36
CA VAL A 8 3.88 -1.47 2.35
C VAL A 8 3.34 -2.38 3.47
N LEU A 9 3.19 -1.85 4.68
CA LEU A 9 2.71 -2.60 5.84
C LEU A 9 1.24 -3.02 5.68
N ALA A 10 0.37 -2.11 5.23
CA ALA A 10 -1.03 -2.40 4.99
C ALA A 10 -1.20 -3.54 3.97
N HIS A 11 -0.47 -3.48 2.85
CA HIS A 11 -0.47 -4.56 1.87
C HIS A 11 -0.02 -5.89 2.49
N ARG A 12 1.08 -5.90 3.24
CA ARG A 12 1.62 -7.11 3.88
C ARG A 12 0.66 -7.70 4.90
N VAL A 13 0.08 -6.87 5.77
CA VAL A 13 -0.83 -7.33 6.83
C VAL A 13 -2.12 -7.91 6.25
N LEU A 14 -2.62 -7.34 5.14
CA LEU A 14 -3.89 -7.78 4.54
C LEU A 14 -3.75 -8.97 3.59
N THR A 15 -2.55 -9.28 3.11
CA THR A 15 -2.37 -10.25 2.00
C THR A 15 -1.18 -11.21 2.18
N ASP A 16 -0.40 -11.06 3.25
CA ASP A 16 0.88 -11.75 3.48
C ASP A 16 1.89 -11.66 2.31
N ALA A 17 1.72 -10.70 1.40
CA ALA A 17 2.59 -10.45 0.26
C ALA A 17 3.21 -9.04 0.34
N PHE A 18 4.36 -8.85 -0.31
CA PHE A 18 4.93 -7.51 -0.49
C PHE A 18 4.45 -6.90 -1.82
N PRO A 19 4.18 -5.58 -1.87
CA PRO A 19 3.76 -4.91 -3.11
C PRO A 19 4.90 -4.74 -4.13
N LEU A 20 6.14 -5.08 -3.74
CA LEU A 20 7.34 -5.06 -4.57
C LEU A 20 8.02 -6.44 -4.50
N PRO A 21 8.52 -6.97 -5.63
CA PRO A 21 9.15 -8.29 -5.68
C PRO A 21 10.48 -8.33 -4.93
N GLY A 22 10.90 -9.54 -4.52
CA GLY A 22 12.20 -9.80 -3.94
C GLY A 22 12.13 -10.64 -2.66
N ALA A 23 12.94 -11.70 -2.60
CA ALA A 23 13.00 -12.60 -1.44
C ALA A 23 13.67 -11.94 -0.22
N THR A 24 14.62 -11.02 -0.44
CA THR A 24 15.38 -10.36 0.62
C THR A 24 14.97 -8.89 0.80
N PRO A 25 15.24 -8.28 1.98
CA PRO A 25 15.02 -6.85 2.18
C PRO A 25 15.79 -5.96 1.19
N THR A 26 17.01 -6.35 0.80
CA THR A 26 17.80 -5.62 -0.20
C THR A 26 17.15 -5.67 -1.57
N ALA A 27 16.76 -6.86 -2.03
CA ALA A 27 16.09 -7.01 -3.34
C ALA A 27 14.78 -6.18 -3.42
N ARG A 28 14.00 -6.12 -2.33
CA ARG A 28 12.80 -5.27 -2.28
C ARG A 28 13.10 -3.78 -2.29
N ARG A 29 14.22 -3.35 -1.68
CA ARG A 29 14.68 -1.94 -1.76
C ARG A 29 15.10 -1.59 -3.18
N ASP A 30 15.80 -2.47 -3.87
CA ASP A 30 16.21 -2.26 -5.25
C ASP A 30 15.00 -2.18 -6.19
N ALA A 31 14.01 -3.06 -5.99
CA ALA A 31 12.72 -3.01 -6.69
C ALA A 31 11.97 -1.69 -6.40
N ALA A 32 12.00 -1.19 -5.16
CA ALA A 32 11.40 0.11 -4.82
C ALA A 32 12.08 1.26 -5.58
N ALA A 33 13.41 1.22 -5.70
CA ALA A 33 14.17 2.22 -6.46
C ALA A 33 13.89 2.14 -7.96
N ALA A 34 13.76 0.93 -8.52
CA ALA A 34 13.35 0.73 -9.92
C ALA A 34 11.94 1.27 -10.19
N TYR A 35 10.99 0.97 -9.31
CA TYR A 35 9.62 1.49 -9.38
C TYR A 35 9.58 3.03 -9.27
N ALA A 36 10.34 3.62 -8.34
CA ALA A 36 10.43 5.08 -8.20
C ALA A 36 10.97 5.77 -9.47
N ARG A 37 11.86 5.10 -10.22
CA ARG A 37 12.37 5.54 -11.53
C ARG A 37 11.41 5.24 -12.69
N GLY A 38 10.30 4.55 -12.46
CA GLY A 38 9.34 4.16 -13.49
C GLY A 38 9.80 3.00 -14.37
N VAL A 39 10.81 2.24 -13.93
CA VAL A 39 11.36 1.08 -14.65
C VAL A 39 10.61 -0.21 -14.31
N ASP A 40 9.91 -0.24 -13.17
CA ASP A 40 9.11 -1.37 -12.72
C ASP A 40 7.73 -0.91 -12.22
N GLN A 41 6.83 -1.85 -11.94
CA GLN A 41 5.46 -1.62 -11.48
C GLN A 41 5.20 -2.24 -10.10
N LEU A 42 4.23 -1.68 -9.37
CA LEU A 42 3.72 -2.35 -8.17
C LEU A 42 3.02 -3.65 -8.54
N ARG A 43 3.13 -4.64 -7.65
CA ARG A 43 2.44 -5.93 -7.77
C ARG A 43 1.49 -6.06 -6.58
N LEU A 44 0.37 -5.34 -6.64
CA LEU A 44 -0.63 -5.42 -5.59
C LEU A 44 -1.36 -6.77 -5.69
N SER A 45 -1.39 -7.54 -4.61
CA SER A 45 -2.05 -8.84 -4.55
C SER A 45 -3.52 -8.73 -5.01
N PRO A 46 -4.04 -9.70 -5.78
CA PRO A 46 -5.45 -9.74 -6.14
C PRO A 46 -6.36 -9.90 -4.91
N GLU A 47 -5.84 -10.44 -3.81
CA GLU A 47 -6.57 -10.61 -2.54
C GLU A 47 -6.75 -9.30 -1.76
N LEU A 48 -6.09 -8.23 -2.16
CA LEU A 48 -6.25 -6.92 -1.52
C LEU A 48 -7.65 -6.36 -1.80
N PRO A 49 -8.48 -6.06 -0.77
CA PRO A 49 -9.82 -5.50 -0.96
C PRO A 49 -9.77 -4.16 -1.72
N ASP A 50 -10.79 -3.85 -2.52
CA ASP A 50 -10.78 -2.71 -3.45
C ASP A 50 -10.55 -1.36 -2.74
N ASP A 51 -11.25 -1.10 -1.64
CA ASP A 51 -11.03 0.12 -0.83
C ASP A 51 -9.56 0.24 -0.36
N TRP A 52 -8.95 -0.89 0.00
CA TRP A 52 -7.56 -0.94 0.41
C TRP A 52 -6.59 -0.86 -0.76
N ARG A 53 -6.96 -1.34 -1.96
CA ARG A 53 -6.18 -1.20 -3.19
C ARG A 53 -5.98 0.26 -3.55
N GLU A 54 -7.03 1.07 -3.46
CA GLU A 54 -6.94 2.50 -3.70
C GLU A 54 -6.07 3.21 -2.65
N ILE A 55 -6.25 2.88 -1.36
CA ILE A 55 -5.46 3.44 -0.27
C ILE A 55 -3.97 3.11 -0.44
N VAL A 56 -3.65 1.84 -0.67
CA VAL A 56 -2.27 1.36 -0.85
C VAL A 56 -1.64 2.00 -2.09
N GLY A 57 -2.36 2.08 -3.22
CA GLY A 57 -1.87 2.74 -4.43
C GLY A 57 -1.54 4.23 -4.21
N ALA A 58 -2.40 4.95 -3.50
CA ALA A 58 -2.17 6.37 -3.18
C ALA A 58 -0.98 6.58 -2.24
N CYS A 59 -0.74 5.66 -1.31
CA CYS A 59 0.44 5.66 -0.43
C CYS A 59 1.74 5.36 -1.19
N LEU A 60 1.68 4.41 -2.13
CA LEU A 60 2.82 3.93 -2.92
C LEU A 60 2.98 4.69 -4.25
N THR A 61 2.45 5.90 -4.36
CA THR A 61 2.69 6.75 -5.53
C THR A 61 4.19 7.05 -5.65
N ARG A 62 4.74 6.90 -6.87
CA ARG A 62 6.18 7.00 -7.16
C ARG A 62 6.80 8.27 -6.57
N THR A 63 6.26 9.42 -6.96
CA THR A 63 6.75 10.74 -6.60
C THR A 63 6.22 11.17 -5.23
N HIS A 64 7.09 11.63 -4.33
CA HIS A 64 6.71 12.00 -2.97
C HIS A 64 5.60 13.06 -2.92
N GLN A 65 5.68 14.06 -3.80
CA GLN A 65 4.75 15.19 -3.91
C GLN A 65 3.35 14.77 -4.34
N GLN A 66 3.21 13.63 -5.01
CA GLN A 66 1.94 13.10 -5.51
C GLN A 66 1.31 12.08 -4.55
N ARG A 67 2.01 11.68 -3.48
CA ARG A 67 1.46 10.77 -2.48
C ARG A 67 0.33 11.46 -1.72
N ILE A 68 -0.66 10.67 -1.32
CA ILE A 68 -1.74 11.13 -0.45
C ILE A 68 -1.18 11.80 0.81
N GLY A 69 -1.77 12.93 1.22
CA GLY A 69 -1.41 13.58 2.49
C GLY A 69 -1.99 12.85 3.70
N GLY A 70 -1.35 12.98 4.86
CA GLY A 70 -1.72 12.24 6.08
C GLY A 70 -3.18 12.41 6.52
N ALA A 71 -3.73 13.63 6.45
CA ALA A 71 -5.13 13.87 6.81
C ALA A 71 -6.13 13.17 5.88
N ALA A 72 -5.84 13.14 4.57
CA ALA A 72 -6.67 12.42 3.60
C ALA A 72 -6.54 10.91 3.78
N LEU A 73 -5.34 10.42 4.07
CA LEU A 73 -5.08 9.01 4.37
C LEU A 73 -5.87 8.55 5.59
N LEU A 74 -5.81 9.30 6.69
CA LEU A 74 -6.55 8.98 7.92
C LEU A 74 -8.05 8.82 7.65
N ARG A 75 -8.67 9.77 6.93
CA ARG A 75 -10.10 9.68 6.60
C ARG A 75 -10.45 8.41 5.82
N ARG A 76 -9.66 8.06 4.79
CA ARG A 76 -9.90 6.87 3.97
C ARG A 76 -9.72 5.58 4.77
N VAL A 77 -8.67 5.50 5.59
CA VAL A 77 -8.41 4.33 6.46
C VAL A 77 -9.53 4.15 7.47
N THR A 78 -10.01 5.21 8.11
CA THR A 78 -11.14 5.12 9.04
C THR A 78 -12.41 4.59 8.36
N ALA A 79 -12.69 5.03 7.13
CA ALA A 79 -13.82 4.53 6.36
C ALA A 79 -13.68 3.04 6.00
N ALA A 80 -12.53 2.62 5.45
CA ALA A 80 -12.28 1.23 5.07
C ALA A 80 -12.31 0.28 6.29
N ALA A 81 -11.70 0.69 7.42
CA ALA A 81 -11.71 -0.10 8.65
C ALA A 81 -13.10 -0.19 9.30
N GLY A 82 -13.94 0.85 9.14
CA GLY A 82 -15.31 0.87 9.63
C GLY A 82 -16.22 -0.14 8.90
N GLN A 83 -15.96 -0.40 7.62
CA GLN A 83 -16.70 -1.40 6.83
C GLN A 83 -16.36 -2.83 7.25
N GLY A 84 -15.08 -3.15 7.48
CA GLY A 84 -14.66 -4.46 7.98
C GLY A 84 -15.25 -4.80 9.35
N ARG A 85 -15.43 -3.79 10.22
CA ARG A 85 -16.07 -3.97 11.54
C ARG A 85 -17.57 -4.23 11.46
N ARG A 86 -18.22 -3.88 10.35
CA ARG A 86 -19.62 -4.23 10.08
C ARG A 86 -19.72 -5.65 9.50
N ALA A 87 -18.78 -6.05 8.64
CA ALA A 87 -18.75 -7.38 8.04
C ALA A 87 -18.51 -8.51 9.07
N PHE A 88 -17.75 -8.25 10.15
CA PHE A 88 -17.50 -9.21 11.22
C PHE A 88 -18.65 -9.32 12.26
N ARG A 89 -19.73 -8.53 12.14
CA ARG A 89 -20.89 -8.59 13.06
C ARG A 89 -22.02 -9.53 12.60
N LEU A 90 -21.73 -10.48 11.73
CA LEU A 90 -22.70 -11.47 11.23
C LEU A 90 -22.49 -12.82 11.91
#